data_AF-A0A0M7F6W5-F1
#
_entry.id   AF-A0A0M7F6W5-F1
#
_cell.length_a   1.000
_cell.length_b   1.000
_cell.length_c   1.000
_cell.angle_alpha   90.00
_cell.angle_beta   90.00
_cell.angle_gamma   90.00
#
_symmetry.space_group_name_H-M   'P 1'
#
loop_
_entity.id
_entity.type
_entity.pdbx_description
1 polymer ?
#
loop_
_entity_poly.entity_id
_entity_poly.type
_entity_poly.pdbx_seq_one_letter_code
_entity_poly.pdbx_strand_id
1 'polypeptide(L)'
;MNTPQGNSLPTAGQRTVPFDTPPPGDALAQLADKLQPLADSGRLDNIVDLLALASDLVDLLDAPMVEKLGTLSEQATGAAWTLSNAWRAAQAQGLQEARPPGLGGLFQLSRDEDTRRGLALVLRTLQGLGRQLGNQRQDYATP
;
A
#
# COMPACT_ATOMS: atom_id res chain seq x y z
N MET A 1 -66.50 32.90 6.28
CA MET A 1 -66.39 32.79 4.80
C MET A 1 -64.93 33.08 4.46
N ASN A 2 -64.23 32.06 3.94
CA ASN A 2 -62.84 32.02 3.39
C ASN A 2 -61.66 32.26 4.37
N THR A 3 -60.53 31.54 4.37
CA THR A 3 -60.02 30.22 3.86
C THR A 3 -58.63 30.04 4.52
N PRO A 4 -58.15 28.82 4.82
CA PRO A 4 -56.89 28.60 5.53
C PRO A 4 -55.66 28.76 4.62
N GLN A 5 -54.69 29.61 5.01
CA GLN A 5 -53.39 29.71 4.34
C GLN A 5 -52.51 28.50 4.72
N GLY A 6 -52.19 27.71 3.71
CA GLY A 6 -51.34 26.52 3.81
C GLY A 6 -49.91 26.85 4.20
N ASN A 7 -49.49 26.32 5.34
CA ASN A 7 -48.11 26.30 5.78
C ASN A 7 -47.36 25.26 4.93
N SER A 8 -46.85 25.67 3.77
CA SER A 8 -46.02 24.84 2.90
C SER A 8 -44.59 24.86 3.45
N LEU A 9 -44.14 23.73 3.98
CA LEU A 9 -42.74 23.51 4.33
C LEU A 9 -41.88 23.70 3.07
N PRO A 10 -40.70 24.37 3.16
CA PRO A 10 -39.71 24.24 2.12
C PRO A 10 -39.18 22.81 2.17
N THR A 11 -39.60 21.98 1.21
CA THR A 11 -38.92 20.73 0.86
C THR A 11 -37.54 21.12 0.34
N ALA A 12 -36.60 21.30 1.27
CA ALA A 12 -35.18 21.35 0.96
C ALA A 12 -34.87 20.01 0.29
N GLY A 13 -34.58 20.10 -1.01
CA GLY A 13 -34.37 18.97 -1.90
C GLY A 13 -33.50 17.93 -1.22
N GLN A 14 -34.10 16.77 -0.99
CA GLN A 14 -33.36 15.54 -0.84
C GLN A 14 -32.41 15.49 -2.04
N ARG A 15 -31.13 15.78 -1.82
CA ARG A 15 -30.09 15.18 -2.66
C ARG A 15 -30.08 13.71 -2.28
N THR A 16 -31.08 12.99 -2.77
CA THR A 16 -30.87 11.62 -3.19
C THR A 16 -29.72 11.73 -4.19
N VAL A 17 -28.51 11.44 -3.74
CA VAL A 17 -27.50 10.92 -4.66
C VAL A 17 -28.21 9.73 -5.30
N PRO A 18 -28.60 9.78 -6.57
CA PRO A 18 -29.04 8.58 -7.23
C PRO A 18 -27.75 7.77 -7.31
N PHE A 19 -27.57 6.83 -6.38
CA PHE A 19 -26.84 5.63 -6.72
C PHE A 19 -27.77 4.90 -7.69
N ASP A 20 -27.87 5.46 -8.90
CA ASP A 20 -28.40 4.76 -10.06
C ASP A 20 -27.49 3.56 -10.14
N THR A 21 -27.97 2.44 -9.61
CA THR A 21 -27.27 1.19 -9.73
C THR A 21 -27.49 0.85 -11.19
N PRO A 22 -26.49 1.05 -12.06
CA PRO A 22 -26.69 0.74 -13.47
C PRO A 22 -27.03 -0.74 -13.53
N PRO A 23 -27.81 -1.21 -14.52
CA PRO A 23 -27.96 -2.65 -14.74
C PRO A 23 -26.56 -3.27 -14.72
N PRO A 24 -26.35 -4.48 -14.16
CA PRO A 24 -25.02 -5.05 -13.93
C PRO A 24 -24.10 -5.04 -15.16
N GLY A 25 -24.67 -4.96 -16.38
CA GLY A 25 -23.93 -4.73 -17.63
C GLY A 25 -23.32 -3.33 -17.81
N ASP A 26 -23.98 -2.26 -17.34
CA ASP A 26 -23.53 -0.87 -17.50
C ASP A 26 -22.44 -0.48 -16.49
N ALA A 27 -22.44 -1.11 -15.30
CA ALA A 27 -21.37 -0.93 -14.31
C ALA A 27 -20.04 -1.55 -14.80
N LEU A 28 -20.13 -2.71 -15.46
CA LEU A 28 -18.98 -3.36 -16.11
C LEU A 28 -18.50 -2.56 -17.33
N ALA A 29 -19.42 -1.99 -18.11
CA ALA A 29 -19.07 -1.11 -19.22
C ALA A 29 -18.38 0.18 -18.75
N GLN A 30 -18.83 0.78 -17.65
CA GLN A 30 -18.18 1.97 -17.06
C GLN A 30 -16.82 1.66 -16.43
N LEU A 31 -16.64 0.47 -15.84
CA LEU A 31 -15.32 0.00 -15.41
C LEU A 31 -14.42 -0.25 -16.62
N ALA A 32 -14.93 -0.87 -17.68
CA ALA A 32 -14.19 -1.11 -18.91
C ALA A 32 -13.73 0.21 -19.56
N ASP A 33 -14.60 1.22 -19.65
CA ASP A 33 -14.27 2.54 -20.21
C ASP A 33 -13.22 3.28 -19.37
N LYS A 34 -13.24 3.09 -18.03
CA LYS A 34 -12.21 3.62 -17.11
C LYS A 34 -10.88 2.87 -17.16
N LEU A 35 -10.92 1.58 -17.51
CA LEU A 35 -9.76 0.72 -17.65
C LEU A 35 -9.18 0.78 -19.06
N GLN A 36 -9.92 1.26 -20.05
CA GLN A 36 -9.50 1.43 -21.44
C GLN A 36 -8.22 2.26 -21.61
N PRO A 37 -8.02 3.42 -20.94
CA PRO A 37 -6.74 4.13 -21.00
C PRO A 37 -5.57 3.37 -20.32
N LEU A 38 -5.86 2.46 -19.39
CA LEU A 38 -4.87 1.58 -18.75
C LEU A 38 -4.57 0.34 -19.61
N ALA A 39 -5.55 -0.13 -20.38
CA ALA A 39 -5.43 -1.20 -21.38
C ALA A 39 -4.62 -0.74 -22.59
N ASP A 40 -4.94 0.44 -23.15
CA ASP A 40 -4.23 1.02 -24.29
C ASP A 40 -2.76 1.34 -24.00
N SER A 41 -2.40 1.53 -22.72
CA SER A 41 -1.02 1.77 -22.29
C SER A 41 -0.22 0.51 -21.97
N GLY A 42 -0.80 -0.69 -22.14
CA GLY A 42 -0.16 -1.97 -21.81
C GLY A 42 0.11 -2.18 -20.30
N ARG A 43 -0.31 -1.25 -19.44
CA ARG A 43 -0.14 -1.32 -17.99
C ARG A 43 -1.17 -2.24 -17.35
N LEU A 44 -2.35 -2.36 -17.95
CA LEU A 44 -3.37 -3.32 -17.51
C LEU A 44 -2.87 -4.75 -17.66
N ASP A 45 -2.10 -5.07 -18.70
CA ASP A 45 -1.50 -6.39 -18.91
C ASP A 45 -0.55 -6.75 -17.77
N ASN A 46 0.36 -5.84 -17.40
CA ASN A 46 1.24 -6.04 -16.23
C ASN A 46 0.47 -6.16 -14.91
N ILE A 47 -0.62 -5.40 -14.74
CA ILE A 47 -1.46 -5.51 -13.54
C ILE A 47 -2.18 -6.86 -13.53
N VAL A 48 -2.69 -7.30 -14.67
CA VAL A 48 -3.33 -8.61 -14.83
C VAL A 48 -2.33 -9.73 -14.60
N ASP A 49 -1.10 -9.62 -15.10
CA ASP A 49 -0.02 -10.59 -14.84
C ASP A 49 0.34 -10.66 -13.35
N LEU A 50 0.44 -9.51 -12.68
CA LEU A 50 0.68 -9.46 -11.24
C LEU A 50 -0.49 -10.02 -10.44
N LEU A 51 -1.73 -9.76 -10.87
CA LEU A 51 -2.93 -10.33 -10.27
C LEU A 51 -3.03 -11.84 -10.55
N ALA A 52 -2.61 -12.29 -11.73
CA ALA A 52 -2.57 -13.71 -12.09
C ALA A 52 -1.51 -14.44 -11.26
N LEU A 53 -0.33 -13.85 -11.08
CA LEU A 53 0.69 -14.38 -10.18
C LEU A 53 0.22 -14.40 -8.73
N ALA A 54 -0.49 -13.36 -8.28
CA ALA A 54 -1.09 -13.33 -6.95
C ALA A 54 -2.20 -14.36 -6.80
N SER A 55 -2.99 -14.61 -7.86
CA SER A 55 -4.03 -15.64 -7.89
C SER A 55 -3.42 -17.04 -7.86
N ASP A 56 -2.39 -17.31 -8.66
CA ASP A 56 -1.67 -18.58 -8.67
C ASP A 56 -1.02 -18.86 -7.30
N LEU A 57 -0.53 -17.81 -6.65
CA LEU A 57 -0.06 -17.90 -5.27
C LEU A 57 -1.21 -18.32 -4.34
N VAL A 58 -2.36 -17.64 -4.39
CA VAL A 58 -3.55 -17.97 -3.57
C VAL A 58 -4.10 -19.37 -3.87
N ASP A 59 -4.06 -19.82 -5.12
CA ASP A 59 -4.49 -21.16 -5.52
C ASP A 59 -3.51 -22.24 -5.02
N LEU A 60 -2.24 -21.89 -4.82
CA LEU A 60 -1.21 -22.75 -4.21
C LEU A 60 -1.25 -22.75 -2.68
N LEU A 61 -2.00 -21.85 -2.04
CA LEU A 61 -2.14 -21.78 -0.59
C LEU A 61 -3.08 -22.89 -0.09
N ASP A 62 -2.50 -23.94 0.45
CA ASP A 62 -3.25 -24.94 1.21
C ASP A 62 -3.59 -24.43 2.64
N ALA A 63 -4.55 -25.07 3.31
CA ALA A 63 -5.02 -24.72 4.66
C ALA A 63 -3.88 -24.47 5.69
N PRO A 64 -2.85 -25.31 5.82
CA PRO A 64 -1.73 -25.03 6.74
C PRO A 64 -0.82 -23.87 6.29
N MET A 65 -0.87 -23.48 5.01
CA MET A 65 -0.13 -22.33 4.49
C MET A 65 -0.86 -21.01 4.77
N VAL A 66 -2.20 -21.01 4.79
CA VAL A 66 -3.00 -19.85 5.18
C VAL A 66 -2.70 -19.42 6.61
N GLU A 67 -2.58 -20.36 7.54
CA GLU A 67 -2.24 -20.02 8.93
C GLU A 67 -0.84 -19.40 9.03
N LYS A 68 0.13 -19.91 8.27
CA LYS A 68 1.46 -19.27 8.15
C LYS A 68 1.35 -17.89 7.53
N LEU A 69 0.54 -17.69 6.49
CA LEU A 69 0.30 -16.38 5.91
C LEU A 69 -0.36 -15.42 6.89
N GLY A 70 -1.27 -15.89 7.74
CA GLY A 70 -1.84 -15.11 8.85
C GLY A 70 -0.72 -14.60 9.75
N THR A 71 0.15 -15.49 10.22
CA THR A 71 1.28 -15.10 11.08
C THR A 71 2.28 -14.18 10.37
N LEU A 72 2.54 -14.39 9.08
CA LEU A 72 3.38 -13.53 8.25
C LEU A 72 2.72 -12.17 7.99
N SER A 73 1.41 -12.14 7.81
CA SER A 73 0.61 -10.92 7.63
C SER A 73 0.60 -10.10 8.90
N GLU A 74 0.45 -10.71 10.07
CA GLU A 74 0.56 -10.01 11.35
C GLU A 74 1.96 -9.42 11.54
N GLN A 75 3.00 -10.19 11.24
CA GLN A 75 4.39 -9.73 11.31
C GLN A 75 4.68 -8.60 10.31
N ALA A 76 4.23 -8.75 9.06
CA ALA A 76 4.40 -7.76 8.01
C ALA A 76 3.60 -6.50 8.29
N THR A 77 2.35 -6.63 8.77
CA THR A 77 1.50 -5.51 9.19
C THR A 77 2.11 -4.78 10.36
N GLY A 78 2.66 -5.50 11.35
CA GLY A 78 3.40 -4.89 12.46
C GLY A 78 4.65 -4.12 12.00
N ALA A 79 5.44 -4.69 11.10
CA ALA A 79 6.59 -4.03 10.50
C ALA A 79 6.18 -2.81 9.65
N ALA A 80 5.11 -2.92 8.86
CA ALA A 80 4.58 -1.84 8.06
C ALA A 80 4.02 -0.70 8.94
N TRP A 81 3.37 -1.04 10.06
CA TRP A 81 2.86 -0.06 11.01
C TRP A 81 3.99 0.73 11.67
N THR A 82 5.04 0.04 12.14
CA THR A 82 6.20 0.71 12.74
C THR A 82 6.93 1.59 11.74
N LEU A 83 7.13 1.12 10.50
CA LEU A 83 7.71 1.90 9.42
C LEU A 83 6.87 3.13 9.07
N SER A 84 5.55 2.97 8.96
CA SER A 84 4.61 4.07 8.68
C SER A 84 4.63 5.12 9.79
N ASN A 85 4.68 4.68 11.04
CA ASN A 85 4.77 5.59 12.18
C ASN A 85 6.11 6.34 12.18
N ALA A 86 7.23 5.64 11.92
CA ALA A 86 8.54 6.26 11.79
C ALA A 86 8.59 7.27 10.63
N TRP A 87 7.98 6.93 9.48
CA TRP A 87 7.85 7.84 8.34
C TRP A 87 7.04 9.09 8.69
N ARG A 88 5.88 8.93 9.35
CA ARG A 88 5.06 10.04 9.81
C ARG A 88 5.80 10.91 10.82
N ALA A 89 6.56 10.30 11.73
CA ALA A 89 7.40 11.03 12.68
C ALA A 89 8.51 11.83 11.98
N ALA A 90 9.20 11.23 11.00
CA ALA A 90 10.22 11.91 10.20
C ALA A 90 9.64 13.07 9.37
N GLN A 91 8.45 12.88 8.79
CA GLN A 91 7.72 13.96 8.11
C GLN A 91 7.36 15.11 9.07
N ALA A 92 6.89 14.78 10.27
CA ALA A 92 6.59 15.78 11.30
C ALA A 92 7.84 16.54 11.74
N GLN A 93 8.98 15.86 11.89
CA GLN A 93 10.27 16.48 12.20
C GLN A 93 10.73 17.39 11.06
N GLY A 94 10.66 16.95 9.80
CA GLY A 94 11.04 17.77 8.63
C GLY A 94 10.12 18.97 8.38
N LEU A 95 8.85 18.89 8.80
CA LEU A 95 7.92 20.04 8.77
C LEU A 95 8.15 21.02 9.93
N GLN A 96 8.69 20.56 11.06
CA GLN A 96 9.08 21.42 12.19
C GLN A 96 10.46 22.08 11.97
N GLU A 97 11.30 21.52 11.10
CA GLU A 97 12.56 22.13 10.68
C GLU A 97 12.30 23.34 9.77
N ALA A 98 12.47 24.54 10.32
CA ALA A 98 12.18 25.81 9.65
C ALA A 98 13.01 26.10 8.38
N ARG A 99 14.00 25.26 8.04
CA ARG A 99 14.83 25.41 6.83
C ARG A 99 15.20 24.03 6.30
N PRO A 100 15.00 23.74 4.99
CA PRO A 100 15.40 22.46 4.42
C PRO A 100 16.92 22.28 4.59
N PRO A 101 17.37 21.11 5.10
CA PRO A 101 18.79 20.85 5.30
C PRO A 101 19.52 20.91 3.96
N GLY A 102 20.50 21.81 3.85
CA GLY A 102 21.42 21.83 2.70
C GLY A 102 22.27 20.56 2.65
N LEU A 103 23.06 20.38 1.58
CA LEU A 103 23.91 19.20 1.38
C LEU A 103 24.81 18.88 2.59
N GLY A 104 25.31 19.90 3.30
CA GLY A 104 26.08 19.73 4.54
C GLY A 104 25.25 19.23 5.73
N GLY A 105 23.98 19.64 5.83
CA GLY A 105 23.06 19.16 6.86
C GLY A 105 22.68 17.70 6.67
N LEU A 106 22.47 17.27 5.42
CA LEU A 106 22.27 15.86 5.07
C LEU A 106 23.50 15.00 5.41
N PHE A 107 24.71 15.53 5.16
CA PHE A 107 25.94 14.85 5.56
C PHE A 107 26.10 14.75 7.08
N GLN A 108 25.64 15.76 7.82
CA GLN A 108 25.67 15.76 9.28
C GLN A 108 24.64 14.78 9.87
N LEU A 109 23.44 14.71 9.29
CA LEU A 109 22.39 13.71 9.59
C LEU A 109 22.88 12.28 9.35
N SER A 110 23.62 12.03 8.26
CA SER A 110 24.24 10.72 7.99
C SER A 110 25.28 10.32 9.03
N ARG A 111 25.84 11.30 9.74
CA ARG A 111 26.90 11.10 10.74
C ARG A 111 26.36 11.02 12.17
N ASP A 112 25.06 11.28 12.33
CA ASP A 112 24.36 11.11 13.58
C ASP A 112 24.39 9.65 14.05
N GLU A 113 24.42 9.45 15.36
CA GLU A 113 24.59 8.14 16.00
C GLU A 113 23.41 7.21 15.66
N ASP A 114 22.19 7.76 15.67
CA ASP A 114 20.98 7.00 15.37
C ASP A 114 20.90 6.61 13.88
N THR A 115 21.31 7.50 12.98
CA THR A 115 21.40 7.19 11.54
C THR A 115 22.45 6.13 11.25
N ARG A 116 23.60 6.17 11.94
CA ARG A 116 24.65 5.15 11.81
C ARG A 116 24.20 3.79 12.34
N ARG A 117 23.44 3.75 13.43
CA ARG A 117 22.82 2.51 13.96
C ARG A 117 21.79 1.95 12.98
N GLY A 118 20.95 2.80 12.40
CA GLY A 118 20.02 2.40 11.34
C GLY A 118 20.73 1.82 10.12
N LEU A 119 21.78 2.49 9.65
CA LEU A 119 22.60 2.01 8.53
C LEU A 119 23.27 0.66 8.86
N ALA A 120 23.81 0.52 10.08
CA ALA A 120 24.43 -0.71 10.54
C ALA A 120 23.43 -1.87 10.59
N LEU A 121 22.19 -1.62 11.04
CA LEU A 121 21.12 -2.61 11.03
C LEU A 121 20.83 -3.10 9.60
N VAL A 122 20.65 -2.18 8.66
CA VAL A 122 20.40 -2.53 7.24
C VAL A 122 21.56 -3.37 6.68
N LEU A 123 22.80 -2.91 6.86
CA LEU A 123 23.99 -3.62 6.39
C LEU A 123 24.12 -5.01 7.03
N ARG A 124 23.83 -5.14 8.33
CA ARG A 124 23.85 -6.41 9.06
C ARG A 124 22.81 -7.38 8.52
N THR A 125 21.60 -6.90 8.23
CA THR A 125 20.53 -7.71 7.62
C THR A 125 20.92 -8.20 6.23
N LEU A 126 21.46 -7.30 5.38
CA LEU A 126 21.97 -7.67 4.05
C LEU A 126 23.10 -8.72 4.15
N GLN A 127 24.00 -8.57 5.11
CA GLN A 127 25.07 -9.52 5.35
C GLN A 127 24.52 -10.90 5.77
N GLY A 128 23.47 -10.94 6.60
CA GLY A 128 22.78 -12.16 6.98
C GLY A 128 22.15 -12.88 5.79
N LEU A 129 21.39 -12.16 4.97
CA LEU A 129 20.78 -12.70 3.74
C LEU A 129 21.84 -13.21 2.75
N GLY A 130 22.93 -12.45 2.57
CA GLY A 130 24.04 -12.87 1.72
C GLY A 130 24.71 -14.16 2.19
N ARG A 131 24.85 -14.35 3.52
CA ARG A 131 25.36 -15.61 4.10
C ARG A 131 24.40 -16.77 3.88
N GLN A 132 23.09 -16.56 4.03
CA GLN A 132 22.10 -17.60 3.82
C GLN A 132 22.07 -18.06 2.36
N LEU A 133 22.11 -17.14 1.41
CA LEU A 133 22.21 -17.45 -0.03
C LEU A 133 23.53 -18.15 -0.37
N GLY A 134 24.63 -17.75 0.26
CA GLY A 134 25.93 -18.40 0.12
C GLY A 134 25.90 -19.86 0.60
N ASN A 135 25.32 -20.12 1.77
CA ASN A 135 25.19 -21.46 2.34
C ASN A 135 24.28 -22.35 1.47
N GLN A 136 23.14 -21.86 0.99
CA GLN A 136 22.25 -22.63 0.11
C GLN A 136 22.93 -23.09 -1.18
N ARG A 137 23.84 -22.28 -1.75
CA ARG A 137 24.64 -22.71 -2.91
C ARG A 137 25.63 -23.82 -2.58
N GLN A 138 26.16 -23.85 -1.36
CA GLN A 138 27.09 -24.88 -0.91
C GLN A 138 26.38 -26.21 -0.68
N ASP A 139 25.18 -26.17 -0.09
CA ASP A 139 24.35 -27.36 0.13
C ASP A 139 23.93 -28.03 -1.20
N TYR A 140 23.70 -27.24 -2.26
CA TYR A 140 23.45 -27.74 -3.61
C TYR A 140 24.72 -28.24 -4.35
N ALA A 141 25.91 -27.92 -3.86
CA ALA A 141 27.19 -28.25 -4.50
C ALA A 141 27.83 -29.56 -3.96
N THR A 142 27.22 -30.20 -2.97
CA THR A 142 27.66 -31.50 -2.43
C THR A 142 26.62 -32.59 -2.75
N PRO A 143 26.95 -33.60 -3.59
CA PRO A 143 26.11 -34.76 -3.84
C PRO A 143 26.08 -35.76 -2.67
#